data_AF-A0A0A2TLH9-F1
#
_entry.id   AF-A0A0A2TLH9-F1
#
_cell.length_a   1.000
_cell.length_b   1.000
_cell.length_c   1.000
_cell.angle_alpha   90.00
_cell.angle_beta   90.00
_cell.angle_gamma   90.00
#
_symmetry.space_group_name_H-M   'P 1'
#
loop_
_entity.id
_entity.type
_entity.pdbx_description
1 polymer ?
#
loop_
_entity_poly.entity_id
_entity_poly.type
_entity_poly.pdbx_seq_one_letter_code
_entity_poly.pdbx_strand_id
1 'polypeptide(L)'
;MIIILKMGTTVEQIEETSTRLTEEGFKVHFSQGVEKTIMGAIGDRSRMKALDLEALPWVEKVVPILASYKLVSREFHAADSIIRVGGQEIGGSRIHVMAGPCAVESKAQIMETAYAVRESGATFLRGGAFKPRTSPYSFQGLEEEGLRYLAEARDETGLLVITEVIDAQDVSLVAHYADVLQIGARNMQNFVLLKEVAKCGKPVLLKRGPSATLEEWMMAAEYILDGGNYQVMFCERGIRTFESYTRNTLDLSMVPALHALSHLPIIVDPSHGTGKWQLIHPMAKAALAAGADGLIVEVHPHPEKAVSDGKQSLTPEKFQIMMADLARLTTALDRQLGEVSS
;
A
#
# COMPACT_ATOMS: atom_id res chain seq x y z
N MET A 1 5.45 -19.86 19.69
CA MET A 1 5.06 -18.67 20.50
C MET A 1 5.66 -18.80 21.89
N ILE A 2 5.71 -17.70 22.63
CA ILE A 2 6.15 -17.65 24.02
C ILE A 2 4.98 -17.13 24.85
N ILE A 3 4.52 -17.90 25.84
CA ILE A 3 3.56 -17.47 26.86
C ILE A 3 4.35 -17.03 28.09
N ILE A 4 4.10 -15.82 28.56
CA ILE A 4 4.69 -15.29 29.80
C ILE A 4 3.60 -15.35 30.87
N LEU A 5 3.88 -16.05 31.96
CA LEU A 5 2.95 -16.18 33.09
C LEU A 5 3.25 -15.11 34.15
N LYS A 6 2.21 -14.70 34.87
CA LYS A 6 2.33 -13.74 35.97
C LYS A 6 3.12 -14.33 37.13
N MET A 7 3.71 -13.44 37.93
CA MET A 7 4.36 -13.86 39.16
C MET A 7 3.38 -14.51 40.14
N GLY A 8 3.81 -15.61 40.76
CA GLY A 8 2.98 -16.39 41.69
C GLY A 8 2.00 -17.35 41.02
N THR A 9 2.10 -17.58 39.70
CA THR A 9 1.29 -18.61 39.01
C THR A 9 1.56 -19.99 39.60
N THR A 10 0.50 -20.71 39.98
CA THR A 10 0.62 -22.03 40.63
C THR A 10 0.99 -23.13 39.63
N VAL A 11 1.48 -24.27 40.15
CA VAL A 11 1.76 -25.46 39.33
C VAL A 11 0.50 -25.92 38.57
N GLU A 12 -0.66 -25.90 39.24
CA GLU A 12 -1.96 -26.27 38.65
C GLU A 12 -2.32 -25.36 37.46
N GLN A 13 -2.06 -24.06 37.57
CA GLN A 13 -2.32 -23.09 36.49
C GLN A 13 -1.35 -23.27 35.31
N ILE A 14 -0.09 -23.63 35.59
CA ILE A 14 0.90 -23.98 34.55
C ILE A 14 0.44 -25.25 33.81
N GLU A 15 0.02 -26.28 34.54
CA GLU A 15 -0.48 -27.53 33.99
C GLU A 15 -1.78 -27.32 33.19
N GLU A 16 -2.70 -26.49 33.66
CA GLU A 16 -3.91 -26.13 32.92
C GLU A 16 -3.55 -25.46 31.58
N THR A 17 -2.62 -24.50 31.61
CA THR A 17 -2.16 -23.81 30.39
C THR A 17 -1.48 -24.80 29.44
N SER A 18 -0.65 -25.70 29.96
CA SER A 18 0.03 -26.73 29.18
C SER A 18 -0.97 -27.69 28.55
N THR A 19 -2.01 -28.10 29.30
CA THR A 19 -3.04 -29.03 28.84
C THR A 19 -3.80 -28.45 27.67
N ARG A 20 -4.32 -27.21 27.81
CA ARG A 20 -5.00 -26.48 26.73
C ARG A 20 -4.14 -26.40 25.47
N LEU A 21 -2.85 -26.06 25.62
CA LEU A 21 -1.91 -26.02 24.50
C LEU A 21 -1.72 -27.39 23.85
N THR A 22 -1.56 -28.46 24.63
CA THR A 22 -1.36 -29.80 24.08
C THR A 22 -2.62 -30.37 23.42
N GLU A 23 -3.82 -30.04 23.92
CA GLU A 23 -5.11 -30.46 23.33
C GLU A 23 -5.30 -29.90 21.92
N GLU A 24 -4.84 -28.67 21.68
CA GLU A 24 -4.83 -28.05 20.33
C GLU A 24 -3.65 -28.53 19.44
N GLY A 25 -2.79 -29.40 19.98
CA GLY A 25 -1.69 -30.03 19.25
C GLY A 25 -0.35 -29.28 19.31
N PHE A 26 -0.17 -28.38 20.28
CA PHE A 26 1.12 -27.73 20.51
C PHE A 26 2.05 -28.60 21.36
N LYS A 27 3.34 -28.60 21.00
CA LYS A 27 4.41 -29.07 21.89
C LYS A 27 4.80 -27.94 22.84
N VAL A 28 4.77 -28.23 24.13
CA VAL A 28 5.04 -27.24 25.18
C VAL A 28 6.39 -27.52 25.82
N HIS A 29 7.21 -26.47 25.90
CA HIS A 29 8.40 -26.41 26.71
C HIS A 29 8.18 -25.28 27.72
N PHE A 30 8.57 -25.45 28.96
CA PHE A 30 8.56 -24.32 29.90
C PHE A 30 9.88 -24.18 30.61
N SER A 31 10.16 -22.95 31.01
CA SER A 31 11.35 -22.52 31.71
C SER A 31 10.90 -21.74 32.94
N GLN A 32 11.16 -22.28 34.11
CA GLN A 32 10.89 -21.60 35.37
C GLN A 32 12.09 -20.73 35.73
N GLY A 33 11.97 -19.42 35.48
CA GLY A 33 12.97 -18.45 35.90
C GLY A 33 12.82 -18.05 37.36
N VAL A 34 13.80 -17.32 37.89
CA VAL A 34 13.78 -16.78 39.26
C VAL A 34 12.64 -15.77 39.45
N GLU A 35 12.31 -15.03 38.38
CA GLU A 35 11.31 -13.94 38.42
C GLU A 35 10.09 -14.17 37.52
N LYS A 36 10.13 -15.10 36.56
CA LYS A 36 8.99 -15.38 35.66
C LYS A 36 9.02 -16.82 35.17
N THR A 37 7.84 -17.41 35.01
CA THR A 37 7.68 -18.67 34.28
C THR A 37 7.31 -18.36 32.83
N ILE A 38 8.05 -18.97 31.91
CA ILE A 38 7.89 -18.79 30.47
C ILE A 38 7.57 -20.14 29.86
N MET A 39 6.55 -20.21 28.99
CA MET A 39 6.21 -21.40 28.22
C MET A 39 6.42 -21.15 26.73
N GLY A 40 7.33 -21.88 26.10
CA GLY A 40 7.42 -21.98 24.65
C GLY A 40 6.42 -23.01 24.11
N ALA A 41 5.52 -22.59 23.21
CA ALA A 41 4.62 -23.49 22.50
C ALA A 41 4.94 -23.53 21.01
N ILE A 42 5.19 -24.75 20.50
CA ILE A 42 5.61 -25.03 19.13
C ILE A 42 4.50 -25.85 18.45
N GLY A 43 3.89 -25.29 17.41
CA GLY A 43 2.76 -25.91 16.70
C GLY A 43 2.11 -24.96 15.71
N ASP A 44 1.00 -25.40 15.10
CA ASP A 44 0.27 -24.63 14.09
C ASP A 44 -0.47 -23.43 14.70
N ARG A 45 -0.03 -22.22 14.32
CA ARG A 45 -0.57 -20.96 14.83
C ARG A 45 -2.07 -20.77 14.52
N SER A 46 -2.60 -21.37 13.46
CA SER A 46 -4.02 -21.19 13.08
C SER A 46 -4.98 -21.66 14.18
N ARG A 47 -4.55 -22.60 15.02
CA ARG A 47 -5.29 -23.15 16.16
C ARG A 47 -5.24 -22.26 17.40
N MET A 48 -4.41 -21.21 17.41
CA MET A 48 -4.25 -20.32 18.56
C MET A 48 -5.48 -19.47 18.87
N LYS A 49 -6.23 -19.05 17.85
CA LYS A 49 -7.42 -18.20 18.06
C LYS A 49 -8.49 -18.93 18.88
N ALA A 50 -8.44 -20.25 18.97
CA ALA A 50 -9.35 -21.04 19.79
C ALA A 50 -8.98 -21.05 21.28
N LEU A 51 -7.75 -20.68 21.65
CA LEU A 51 -7.22 -20.88 23.00
C LEU A 51 -7.41 -19.69 23.95
N ASP A 52 -7.58 -18.47 23.42
CA ASP A 52 -7.71 -17.20 24.17
C ASP A 52 -6.86 -17.15 25.46
N LEU A 53 -5.58 -17.54 25.37
CA LEU A 53 -4.72 -17.72 26.53
C LEU A 53 -4.55 -16.43 27.35
N GLU A 54 -4.59 -15.26 26.71
CA GLU A 54 -4.53 -13.97 27.40
C GLU A 54 -5.77 -13.65 28.25
N ALA A 55 -6.88 -14.40 28.06
CA ALA A 55 -8.04 -14.33 28.94
C ALA A 55 -7.84 -15.09 30.26
N LEU A 56 -6.81 -15.94 30.37
CA LEU A 56 -6.50 -16.64 31.62
C LEU A 56 -5.91 -15.66 32.65
N PRO A 57 -6.45 -15.60 33.89
CA PRO A 57 -6.01 -14.61 34.88
C PRO A 57 -4.52 -14.62 35.22
N TRP A 58 -3.86 -15.76 35.04
CA TRP A 58 -2.44 -15.99 35.33
C TRP A 58 -1.52 -15.83 34.11
N VAL A 59 -2.05 -15.60 32.90
CA VAL A 59 -1.24 -15.26 31.74
C VAL A 59 -0.98 -13.75 31.74
N GLU A 60 0.29 -13.36 31.62
CA GLU A 60 0.69 -11.95 31.53
C GLU A 60 0.64 -11.46 30.09
N LYS A 61 1.20 -12.24 29.16
CA LYS A 61 1.26 -11.91 27.74
C LYS A 61 1.57 -13.14 26.88
N VAL A 62 1.04 -13.18 25.66
CA VAL A 62 1.47 -14.14 24.62
C VAL A 62 2.26 -13.40 23.54
N VAL A 63 3.46 -13.88 23.24
CA VAL A 63 4.37 -13.34 22.23
C VAL A 63 4.46 -14.31 21.06
N PRO A 64 3.92 -13.98 19.88
CA PRO A 64 4.13 -14.79 18.68
C PRO A 64 5.61 -14.76 18.26
N ILE A 65 6.11 -15.89 17.74
CA ILE A 65 7.50 -16.00 17.24
C ILE A 65 7.54 -15.84 15.71
N LEU A 66 6.57 -16.41 15.00
CA LEU A 66 6.43 -16.27 13.55
C LEU A 66 5.60 -15.04 13.21
N ALA A 67 5.85 -14.44 12.05
CA ALA A 67 5.01 -13.38 11.49
C ALA A 67 3.54 -13.84 11.37
N SER A 68 2.61 -12.89 11.44
CA SER A 68 1.16 -13.16 11.34
C SER A 68 0.69 -13.39 9.90
N TYR A 69 1.52 -13.05 8.92
CA TYR A 69 1.29 -13.14 7.48
C TYR A 69 2.19 -14.21 6.85
N LYS A 70 1.72 -14.87 5.78
CA LYS A 70 2.45 -15.94 5.10
C LYS A 70 2.61 -15.66 3.61
N LEU A 71 1.51 -15.47 2.89
CA LEU A 71 1.50 -15.34 1.43
C LEU A 71 2.29 -14.13 0.94
N VAL A 72 2.21 -13.00 1.66
CA VAL A 72 2.95 -11.77 1.34
C VAL A 72 4.42 -11.81 1.78
N SER A 73 4.82 -12.80 2.57
CA SER A 73 6.15 -12.86 3.18
C SER A 73 7.20 -13.39 2.20
N ARG A 74 8.40 -12.82 2.27
CA ARG A 74 9.56 -13.34 1.54
C ARG A 74 10.03 -14.70 2.09
N GLU A 75 9.77 -14.98 3.37
CA GLU A 75 10.05 -16.28 3.97
C GLU A 75 9.30 -17.41 3.25
N PHE A 76 8.06 -17.16 2.83
CA PHE A 76 7.26 -18.12 2.07
C PHE A 76 7.46 -18.02 0.56
N HIS A 77 7.69 -16.82 0.02
CA HIS A 77 7.91 -16.56 -1.39
C HIS A 77 9.18 -15.73 -1.60
N ALA A 78 10.32 -16.41 -1.80
CA ALA A 78 11.63 -15.78 -1.80
C ALA A 78 11.89 -14.81 -2.97
N ALA A 79 11.38 -15.14 -4.16
CA ALA A 79 11.59 -14.35 -5.38
C ALA A 79 10.69 -13.10 -5.39
N ASP A 80 11.13 -12.02 -6.03
CA ASP A 80 10.31 -10.81 -6.19
C ASP A 80 9.08 -11.09 -7.09
N SER A 81 7.94 -10.50 -6.73
CA SER A 81 6.75 -10.49 -7.58
C SER A 81 6.86 -9.41 -8.63
N ILE A 82 6.58 -9.80 -9.88
CA ILE A 82 6.47 -8.88 -11.00
C ILE A 82 5.00 -8.71 -11.36
N ILE A 83 4.52 -7.47 -11.25
CA ILE A 83 3.13 -7.13 -11.51
C ILE A 83 3.00 -6.68 -12.96
N ARG A 84 2.20 -7.42 -13.73
CA ARG A 84 2.06 -7.21 -15.18
C ARG A 84 0.78 -6.44 -15.48
N VAL A 85 0.93 -5.27 -16.09
CA VAL A 85 -0.19 -4.40 -16.44
C VAL A 85 0.02 -3.86 -17.84
N GLY A 86 -0.87 -4.19 -18.79
CA GLY A 86 -0.82 -3.63 -20.15
C GLY A 86 0.55 -3.72 -20.85
N GLY A 87 1.28 -4.83 -20.65
CA GLY A 87 2.63 -5.03 -21.19
C GLY A 87 3.78 -4.44 -20.37
N GLN A 88 3.49 -3.67 -19.33
CA GLN A 88 4.47 -3.15 -18.37
C GLN A 88 4.72 -4.14 -17.23
N GLU A 89 5.92 -4.11 -16.65
CA GLU A 89 6.35 -4.97 -15.54
C GLU A 89 6.80 -4.12 -14.34
N ILE A 90 6.00 -4.08 -13.28
CA ILE A 90 6.31 -3.34 -12.05
C ILE A 90 6.94 -4.29 -11.03
N GLY A 91 8.02 -3.85 -10.36
CA GLY A 91 8.83 -4.66 -9.44
C GLY A 91 10.15 -5.16 -10.03
N GLY A 92 10.45 -4.80 -11.28
CA GLY A 92 11.71 -5.13 -11.94
C GLY A 92 12.73 -3.99 -11.94
N SER A 93 13.64 -4.03 -12.91
CA SER A 93 14.66 -2.98 -13.12
C SER A 93 14.08 -1.67 -13.65
N ARG A 94 12.85 -1.69 -14.20
CA ARG A 94 12.14 -0.50 -14.68
C ARG A 94 11.30 0.12 -13.58
N ILE A 95 11.38 1.44 -13.48
CA ILE A 95 10.64 2.29 -12.56
C ILE A 95 9.47 2.92 -13.28
N HIS A 96 8.26 2.68 -12.79
CA HIS A 96 7.06 3.27 -13.35
C HIS A 96 6.59 4.47 -12.52
N VAL A 97 6.31 5.58 -13.22
CA VAL A 97 5.73 6.78 -12.62
C VAL A 97 4.28 6.91 -13.06
N MET A 98 3.39 6.91 -12.06
CA MET A 98 1.96 7.11 -12.19
C MET A 98 1.64 8.57 -11.89
N ALA A 99 1.17 9.33 -12.87
CA ALA A 99 1.01 10.77 -12.74
C ALA A 99 -0.36 11.24 -13.22
N GLY A 100 -0.87 12.30 -12.62
CA GLY A 100 -2.17 12.87 -12.97
C GLY A 100 -2.89 13.53 -11.79
N PRO A 101 -4.09 14.08 -12.01
CA PRO A 101 -4.73 15.00 -11.06
C PRO A 101 -5.35 14.28 -9.88
N CYS A 102 -5.50 14.99 -8.75
CA CYS A 102 -6.15 14.46 -7.55
C CYS A 102 -7.56 13.90 -7.80
N ALA A 103 -8.34 14.64 -8.58
CA ALA A 103 -9.67 14.27 -9.01
C ALA A 103 -9.78 14.48 -10.52
N VAL A 104 -10.62 13.71 -11.18
CA VAL A 104 -11.01 14.01 -12.57
C VAL A 104 -12.05 15.12 -12.50
N GLU A 105 -11.72 16.30 -13.04
CA GLU A 105 -12.56 17.51 -12.91
C GLU A 105 -13.38 17.77 -14.16
N SER A 106 -12.83 17.45 -15.33
CA SER A 106 -13.49 17.54 -16.64
C SER A 106 -12.71 16.75 -17.68
N LYS A 107 -13.34 16.48 -18.84
CA LYS A 107 -12.66 15.87 -19.99
C LYS A 107 -11.45 16.68 -20.46
N ALA A 108 -11.59 17.99 -20.59
CA ALA A 108 -10.49 18.85 -21.05
C ALA A 108 -9.27 18.79 -20.10
N GLN A 109 -9.53 18.90 -18.79
CA GLN A 109 -8.49 18.87 -17.76
C GLN A 109 -7.72 17.54 -17.75
N ILE A 110 -8.42 16.41 -17.80
CA ILE A 110 -7.75 15.10 -17.75
C ILE A 110 -6.98 14.81 -19.04
N MET A 111 -7.51 15.20 -20.21
CA MET A 111 -6.81 15.04 -21.49
C MET A 111 -5.53 15.87 -21.54
N GLU A 112 -5.60 17.16 -21.18
CA GLU A 112 -4.43 18.04 -21.10
C GLU A 112 -3.36 17.46 -20.17
N THR A 113 -3.79 16.97 -18.99
CA THR A 113 -2.87 16.35 -18.04
C THR A 113 -2.25 15.07 -18.60
N ALA A 114 -3.05 14.21 -19.24
CA ALA A 114 -2.60 12.94 -19.79
C ALA A 114 -1.50 13.14 -20.86
N TYR A 115 -1.71 14.07 -21.80
CA TYR A 115 -0.69 14.42 -22.79
C TYR A 115 0.59 14.93 -22.12
N ALA A 116 0.48 15.88 -21.20
CA ALA A 116 1.63 16.49 -20.55
C ALA A 116 2.47 15.49 -19.72
N VAL A 117 1.82 14.58 -18.98
CA VAL A 117 2.54 13.57 -18.20
C VAL A 117 3.11 12.47 -19.08
N ARG A 118 2.43 12.09 -20.20
CA ARG A 118 2.97 11.16 -21.20
C ARG A 118 4.25 11.72 -21.82
N GLU A 119 4.22 12.96 -22.29
CA GLU A 119 5.38 13.64 -22.90
C GLU A 119 6.57 13.74 -21.93
N SER A 120 6.29 13.77 -20.63
CA SER A 120 7.30 13.79 -19.57
C SER A 120 7.80 12.39 -19.16
N GLY A 121 7.26 11.31 -19.73
CA GLY A 121 7.69 9.93 -19.48
C GLY A 121 6.90 9.18 -18.39
N ALA A 122 5.73 9.65 -17.98
CA ALA A 122 4.83 8.84 -17.17
C ALA A 122 4.36 7.62 -17.97
N THR A 123 4.08 6.52 -17.29
CA THR A 123 3.57 5.27 -17.90
C THR A 123 2.14 4.95 -17.49
N PHE A 124 1.66 5.58 -16.42
CA PHE A 124 0.31 5.44 -15.93
C PHE A 124 -0.32 6.81 -15.71
N LEU A 125 -1.59 6.93 -16.07
CA LEU A 125 -2.45 8.06 -15.74
C LEU A 125 -3.21 7.74 -14.46
N ARG A 126 -3.06 8.61 -13.45
CA ARG A 126 -3.82 8.50 -12.21
C ARG A 126 -4.89 9.58 -12.11
N GLY A 127 -6.06 9.26 -11.59
CA GLY A 127 -7.14 10.24 -11.40
C GLY A 127 -8.26 9.71 -10.52
N GLY A 128 -8.74 10.50 -9.55
CA GLY A 128 -9.83 10.08 -8.67
C GLY A 128 -11.20 10.39 -9.30
N ALA A 129 -11.93 9.36 -9.75
CA ALA A 129 -13.29 9.51 -10.24
C ALA A 129 -14.31 9.63 -9.09
N PHE A 130 -14.06 8.93 -7.99
CA PHE A 130 -14.81 9.02 -6.73
C PHE A 130 -13.93 9.68 -5.67
N LYS A 131 -14.49 10.58 -4.84
CA LYS A 131 -13.74 11.28 -3.78
C LYS A 131 -14.39 11.10 -2.42
N PRO A 132 -13.74 10.44 -1.45
CA PRO A 132 -14.28 10.37 -0.09
C PRO A 132 -13.96 11.70 0.61
N ARG A 133 -14.96 12.59 0.71
CA ARG A 133 -14.78 13.93 1.30
C ARG A 133 -15.31 13.99 2.73
N THR A 134 -14.58 14.70 3.58
CA THR A 134 -15.01 14.99 4.95
C THR A 134 -16.26 15.89 4.99
N SER A 135 -16.45 16.75 3.98
CA SER A 135 -17.61 17.63 3.87
C SER A 135 -18.53 17.17 2.73
N PRO A 136 -19.84 17.06 2.95
CA PRO A 136 -20.80 16.67 1.90
C PRO A 136 -20.95 17.73 0.80
N TYR A 137 -20.59 18.99 1.07
CA TYR A 137 -20.66 20.10 0.10
C TYR A 137 -19.43 20.19 -0.82
N SER A 138 -18.42 19.34 -0.58
CA SER A 138 -17.25 19.28 -1.44
C SER A 138 -17.57 18.53 -2.73
N PHE A 139 -16.79 18.80 -3.78
CA PHE A 139 -16.82 18.00 -5.00
C PHE A 139 -16.60 16.50 -4.68
N GLN A 140 -17.59 15.67 -5.03
CA GLN A 140 -17.63 14.23 -4.72
C GLN A 140 -16.97 13.36 -5.81
N GLY A 141 -16.64 13.95 -6.95
CA GLY A 141 -16.17 13.23 -8.12
C GLY A 141 -17.18 13.26 -9.27
N LEU A 142 -16.73 12.87 -10.47
CA LEU A 142 -17.60 12.66 -11.63
C LEU A 142 -18.10 11.21 -11.74
N GLU A 143 -17.70 10.34 -10.81
CA GLU A 143 -18.13 8.94 -10.76
C GLU A 143 -17.84 8.23 -12.11
N GLU A 144 -18.81 7.51 -12.67
CA GLU A 144 -18.65 6.79 -13.95
C GLU A 144 -18.25 7.70 -15.11
N GLU A 145 -18.72 8.94 -15.16
CA GLU A 145 -18.30 9.88 -16.19
C GLU A 145 -16.80 10.19 -16.10
N GLY A 146 -16.28 10.32 -14.89
CA GLY A 146 -14.84 10.48 -14.64
C GLY A 146 -14.03 9.25 -15.05
N LEU A 147 -14.57 8.05 -14.81
CA LEU A 147 -13.95 6.79 -15.27
C LEU A 147 -13.91 6.71 -16.80
N ARG A 148 -14.98 7.11 -17.48
CA ARG A 148 -15.03 7.18 -18.95
C ARG A 148 -13.96 8.13 -19.49
N TYR A 149 -13.80 9.32 -18.89
CA TYR A 149 -12.76 10.25 -19.33
C TYR A 149 -11.34 9.73 -19.11
N LEU A 150 -11.09 8.95 -18.04
CA LEU A 150 -9.81 8.28 -17.86
C LEU A 150 -9.54 7.22 -18.94
N ALA A 151 -10.57 6.43 -19.31
CA ALA A 151 -10.45 5.44 -20.37
C ALA A 151 -10.21 6.10 -21.75
N GLU A 152 -10.94 7.19 -22.07
CA GLU A 152 -10.67 7.96 -23.29
C GLU A 152 -9.24 8.50 -23.31
N ALA A 153 -8.75 9.03 -22.18
CA ALA A 153 -7.37 9.50 -22.07
C ALA A 153 -6.35 8.37 -22.25
N ARG A 154 -6.61 7.17 -21.73
CA ARG A 154 -5.78 5.98 -22.02
C ARG A 154 -5.75 5.67 -23.50
N ASP A 155 -6.89 5.63 -24.15
CA ASP A 155 -6.98 5.22 -25.56
C ASP A 155 -6.23 6.19 -26.48
N GLU A 156 -6.23 7.49 -26.14
CA GLU A 156 -5.49 8.54 -26.85
C GLU A 156 -3.99 8.58 -26.53
N THR A 157 -3.61 8.28 -25.28
CA THR A 157 -2.23 8.47 -24.79
C THR A 157 -1.42 7.20 -24.62
N GLY A 158 -2.06 6.03 -24.63
CA GLY A 158 -1.45 4.76 -24.24
C GLY A 158 -1.10 4.64 -22.75
N LEU A 159 -1.39 5.66 -21.92
CA LEU A 159 -1.15 5.60 -20.48
C LEU A 159 -2.13 4.66 -19.79
N LEU A 160 -1.60 3.70 -19.03
CA LEU A 160 -2.44 2.79 -18.24
C LEU A 160 -3.15 3.52 -17.10
N VAL A 161 -4.40 3.16 -16.82
CA VAL A 161 -5.23 3.88 -15.85
C VAL A 161 -5.15 3.25 -14.48
N ILE A 162 -4.82 4.08 -13.49
CA ILE A 162 -4.98 3.75 -12.08
C ILE A 162 -5.99 4.72 -11.43
N THR A 163 -7.02 4.16 -10.80
CA THR A 163 -8.04 4.96 -10.09
C THR A 163 -8.49 4.27 -8.82
N GLU A 164 -9.02 5.06 -7.88
CA GLU A 164 -9.42 4.57 -6.56
C GLU A 164 -10.83 3.99 -6.59
N VAL A 165 -10.98 2.82 -5.97
CA VAL A 165 -12.29 2.26 -5.62
C VAL A 165 -12.56 2.50 -4.13
N ILE A 166 -13.73 3.03 -3.83
CA ILE A 166 -14.11 3.42 -2.46
C ILE A 166 -15.05 2.41 -1.83
N ASP A 167 -16.04 1.95 -2.58
CA ASP A 167 -17.06 1.01 -2.13
C ASP A 167 -16.90 -0.36 -2.80
N ALA A 168 -17.27 -1.42 -2.09
CA ALA A 168 -17.23 -2.78 -2.62
C ALA A 168 -18.20 -2.96 -3.80
N GLN A 169 -19.31 -2.23 -3.83
CA GLN A 169 -20.30 -2.31 -4.90
C GLN A 169 -19.77 -1.76 -6.24
N ASP A 170 -18.86 -0.79 -6.18
CA ASP A 170 -18.32 -0.13 -7.37
C ASP A 170 -17.11 -0.89 -7.96
N VAL A 171 -16.63 -1.96 -7.34
CA VAL A 171 -15.43 -2.69 -7.79
C VAL A 171 -15.54 -3.14 -9.24
N SER A 172 -16.69 -3.72 -9.62
CA SER A 172 -16.90 -4.18 -10.99
C SER A 172 -16.94 -3.03 -12.00
N LEU A 173 -17.58 -1.92 -11.64
CA LEU A 173 -17.66 -0.73 -12.47
C LEU A 173 -16.26 -0.12 -12.67
N VAL A 174 -15.52 0.11 -11.58
CA VAL A 174 -14.19 0.70 -11.64
C VAL A 174 -13.21 -0.21 -12.41
N ALA A 175 -13.27 -1.53 -12.18
CA ALA A 175 -12.42 -2.51 -12.87
C ALA A 175 -12.67 -2.58 -14.40
N HIS A 176 -13.86 -2.19 -14.86
CA HIS A 176 -14.15 -2.10 -16.29
C HIS A 176 -13.27 -1.05 -16.98
N TYR A 177 -13.07 0.11 -16.34
CA TYR A 177 -12.32 1.23 -16.91
C TYR A 177 -10.84 1.21 -16.54
N ALA A 178 -10.49 0.74 -15.34
CA ALA A 178 -9.15 0.81 -14.80
C ALA A 178 -8.26 -0.39 -15.15
N ASP A 179 -6.97 -0.14 -15.30
CA ASP A 179 -5.93 -1.16 -15.44
C ASP A 179 -5.38 -1.59 -14.08
N VAL A 180 -5.39 -0.68 -13.09
CA VAL A 180 -5.02 -0.93 -11.69
C VAL A 180 -6.06 -0.32 -10.76
N LEU A 181 -6.51 -1.09 -9.76
CA LEU A 181 -7.38 -0.60 -8.70
C LEU A 181 -6.54 -0.05 -7.53
N GLN A 182 -6.74 1.21 -7.18
CA GLN A 182 -6.15 1.77 -5.96
C GLN A 182 -7.08 1.58 -4.77
N ILE A 183 -6.56 1.03 -3.68
CA ILE A 183 -7.19 1.12 -2.35
C ILE A 183 -6.56 2.29 -1.61
N GLY A 184 -7.36 3.32 -1.34
CA GLY A 184 -6.91 4.50 -0.61
C GLY A 184 -6.58 4.18 0.86
N ALA A 185 -5.72 5.03 1.45
CA ALA A 185 -5.23 4.85 2.83
C ALA A 185 -6.34 4.75 3.89
N ARG A 186 -7.52 5.36 3.66
CA ARG A 186 -8.67 5.28 4.57
C ARG A 186 -9.36 3.91 4.52
N ASN A 187 -9.23 3.21 3.40
CA ASN A 187 -9.83 1.91 3.15
C ASN A 187 -8.82 0.75 3.30
N MET A 188 -7.59 1.01 3.77
CA MET A 188 -6.57 -0.04 3.96
C MET A 188 -7.08 -1.20 4.83
N GLN A 189 -7.95 -0.93 5.81
CA GLN A 189 -8.56 -1.95 6.68
C GLN A 189 -10.05 -2.17 6.40
N ASN A 190 -10.55 -1.71 5.26
CA ASN A 190 -11.90 -2.05 4.83
C ASN A 190 -11.90 -3.47 4.26
N PHE A 191 -11.89 -4.48 5.12
CA PHE A 191 -11.74 -5.89 4.72
C PHE A 191 -12.87 -6.39 3.82
N VAL A 192 -14.05 -5.77 3.86
CA VAL A 192 -15.14 -6.06 2.92
C VAL A 192 -14.74 -5.66 1.51
N LEU A 193 -14.24 -4.43 1.34
CA LEU A 193 -13.70 -3.96 0.07
C LEU A 193 -12.49 -4.79 -0.38
N LEU A 194 -11.54 -5.09 0.52
CA LEU A 194 -10.35 -5.88 0.19
C LEU A 194 -10.69 -7.27 -0.36
N LYS A 195 -11.68 -7.95 0.25
CA LYS A 195 -12.16 -9.25 -0.23
C LYS A 195 -12.85 -9.15 -1.59
N GLU A 196 -13.49 -8.02 -1.89
CA GLU A 196 -14.16 -7.85 -3.17
C GLU A 196 -13.16 -7.52 -4.30
N VAL A 197 -12.18 -6.65 -4.06
CA VAL A 197 -11.10 -6.42 -5.03
C VAL A 197 -10.22 -7.64 -5.25
N ALA A 198 -10.11 -8.55 -4.27
CA ALA A 198 -9.43 -9.82 -4.48
C ALA A 198 -10.09 -10.69 -5.57
N LYS A 199 -11.42 -10.60 -5.73
CA LYS A 199 -12.15 -11.43 -6.71
C LYS A 199 -12.13 -10.85 -8.12
N CYS A 200 -11.80 -9.57 -8.28
CA CYS A 200 -11.92 -8.89 -9.58
C CYS A 200 -10.77 -9.22 -10.56
N GLY A 201 -9.67 -9.80 -10.08
CA GLY A 201 -8.52 -10.21 -10.90
C GLY A 201 -7.67 -9.07 -11.47
N LYS A 202 -7.98 -7.80 -11.15
CA LYS A 202 -7.15 -6.64 -11.53
C LYS A 202 -5.99 -6.45 -10.54
N PRO A 203 -4.83 -5.94 -11.00
CA PRO A 203 -3.77 -5.48 -10.12
C PRO A 203 -4.28 -4.45 -9.10
N VAL A 204 -3.78 -4.51 -7.87
CA VAL A 204 -4.19 -3.63 -6.76
C VAL A 204 -3.00 -2.84 -6.23
N LEU A 205 -3.15 -1.52 -6.13
CA LEU A 205 -2.24 -0.64 -5.38
C LEU A 205 -2.83 -0.36 -3.99
N LEU A 206 -2.23 -0.94 -2.95
CA LEU A 206 -2.68 -0.82 -1.57
C LEU A 206 -1.91 0.28 -0.82
N LYS A 207 -2.55 1.42 -0.60
CA LYS A 207 -1.96 2.52 0.18
C LYS A 207 -1.92 2.22 1.68
N ARG A 208 -0.79 2.49 2.33
CA ARG A 208 -0.64 2.39 3.79
C ARG A 208 -1.62 3.34 4.49
N GLY A 209 -2.31 2.85 5.51
CA GLY A 209 -3.14 3.66 6.40
C GLY A 209 -2.28 4.63 7.21
N PRO A 210 -2.77 5.86 7.51
CA PRO A 210 -1.95 6.88 8.18
C PRO A 210 -1.52 6.50 9.60
N SER A 211 -2.12 5.50 10.21
CA SER A 211 -1.75 5.02 11.55
C SER A 211 -1.43 3.52 11.55
N ALA A 212 -1.28 2.93 10.37
CA ALA A 212 -1.00 1.51 10.24
C ALA A 212 0.48 1.21 10.51
N THR A 213 0.72 0.23 11.36
CA THR A 213 2.02 -0.43 11.47
C THR A 213 2.34 -1.21 10.18
N LEU A 214 3.61 -1.58 10.04
CA LEU A 214 4.05 -2.44 8.93
C LEU A 214 3.30 -3.77 8.91
N GLU A 215 3.13 -4.41 10.08
CA GLU A 215 2.42 -5.69 10.21
C GLU A 215 0.96 -5.57 9.78
N GLU A 216 0.24 -4.54 10.21
CA GLU A 216 -1.17 -4.32 9.80
C GLU A 216 -1.30 -4.09 8.29
N TRP A 217 -0.31 -3.41 7.69
CA TRP A 217 -0.31 -3.17 6.25
C TRP A 217 -0.01 -4.44 5.45
N MET A 218 0.95 -5.26 5.91
CA MET A 218 1.22 -6.58 5.33
C MET A 218 0.02 -7.52 5.48
N MET A 219 -0.67 -7.49 6.62
CA MET A 219 -1.91 -8.25 6.82
C MET A 219 -3.03 -7.79 5.88
N ALA A 220 -3.15 -6.48 5.60
CA ALA A 220 -4.13 -6.00 4.63
C ALA A 220 -3.83 -6.52 3.21
N ALA A 221 -2.56 -6.60 2.81
CA ALA A 221 -2.20 -7.28 1.57
C ALA A 221 -2.50 -8.78 1.63
N GLU A 222 -2.19 -9.45 2.74
CA GLU A 222 -2.50 -10.88 2.96
C GLU A 222 -3.98 -11.19 2.70
N TYR A 223 -4.91 -10.32 3.11
CA TYR A 223 -6.35 -10.48 2.82
C TYR A 223 -6.67 -10.52 1.31
N ILE A 224 -5.94 -9.77 0.49
CA ILE A 224 -6.12 -9.73 -0.96
C ILE A 224 -5.53 -11.00 -1.59
N LEU A 225 -4.32 -11.39 -1.13
CA LEU A 225 -3.62 -12.59 -1.61
C LEU A 225 -4.38 -13.88 -1.26
N ASP A 226 -4.91 -13.97 -0.03
CA ASP A 226 -5.74 -15.08 0.44
C ASP A 226 -7.05 -15.19 -0.35
N GLY A 227 -7.59 -14.05 -0.80
CA GLY A 227 -8.72 -14.01 -1.72
C GLY A 227 -8.41 -14.45 -3.16
N GLY A 228 -7.15 -14.83 -3.46
CA GLY A 228 -6.71 -15.39 -4.74
C GLY A 228 -6.09 -14.37 -5.71
N ASN A 229 -5.94 -13.10 -5.32
CA ASN A 229 -5.30 -12.08 -6.16
C ASN A 229 -3.88 -11.79 -5.69
N TYR A 230 -2.90 -12.34 -6.40
CA TYR A 230 -1.48 -12.16 -6.13
C TYR A 230 -0.87 -10.93 -6.81
N GLN A 231 -1.68 -10.14 -7.55
CA GLN A 231 -1.23 -8.95 -8.27
C GLN A 231 -1.34 -7.70 -7.38
N VAL A 232 -0.57 -7.65 -6.29
CA VAL A 232 -0.65 -6.56 -5.30
C VAL A 232 0.65 -5.77 -5.24
N MET A 233 0.53 -4.45 -5.14
CA MET A 233 1.64 -3.51 -4.92
C MET A 233 1.36 -2.70 -3.66
N PHE A 234 2.39 -2.47 -2.87
CA PHE A 234 2.34 -1.55 -1.75
C PHE A 234 2.48 -0.11 -2.23
N CYS A 235 1.83 0.84 -1.56
CA CYS A 235 2.12 2.27 -1.67
C CYS A 235 2.33 2.95 -0.30
N GLU A 236 3.58 3.30 0.01
CA GLU A 236 3.93 4.13 1.19
C GLU A 236 3.57 5.59 0.89
N ARG A 237 2.87 6.23 1.84
CA ARG A 237 2.22 7.53 1.63
C ARG A 237 2.21 8.43 2.87
N GLY A 238 3.07 8.10 3.82
CA GLY A 238 3.26 8.76 5.10
C GLY A 238 2.30 8.30 6.19
N ILE A 239 2.81 8.40 7.41
CA ILE A 239 2.08 8.16 8.66
C ILE A 239 1.85 9.45 9.43
N ARG A 240 0.81 9.45 10.26
CA ARG A 240 0.52 10.51 11.21
C ARG A 240 1.51 10.42 12.36
N THR A 241 2.13 11.54 12.66
CA THR A 241 3.02 11.71 13.80
C THR A 241 2.62 12.98 14.56
N PHE A 242 3.45 13.44 15.49
CA PHE A 242 3.29 14.74 16.15
C PHE A 242 3.73 15.92 15.26
N GLU A 243 4.44 15.66 14.16
CA GLU A 243 4.93 16.71 13.25
C GLU A 243 3.77 17.39 12.51
N SER A 244 3.85 18.71 12.38
CA SER A 244 2.77 19.54 11.81
C SER A 244 3.17 20.28 10.53
N TYR A 245 4.46 20.34 10.20
CA TYR A 245 4.95 20.97 8.98
C TYR A 245 4.47 20.23 7.73
N THR A 246 4.59 18.90 7.71
CA THR A 246 4.08 18.05 6.63
C THR A 246 2.72 17.47 6.99
N ARG A 247 1.92 17.10 5.98
CA ARG A 247 0.60 16.49 6.21
C ARG A 247 0.72 15.12 6.87
N ASN A 248 1.73 14.34 6.47
CA ASN A 248 2.15 13.11 7.11
C ASN A 248 3.69 13.10 7.13
N THR A 249 4.28 12.31 8.01
CA THR A 249 5.71 11.98 7.93
C THR A 249 5.87 10.85 6.92
N LEU A 250 6.50 11.12 5.77
CA LEU A 250 6.78 10.10 4.77
C LEU A 250 7.85 9.14 5.30
N ASP A 251 7.48 7.87 5.49
CA ASP A 251 8.32 6.88 6.15
C ASP A 251 9.09 6.04 5.12
N LEU A 252 10.16 6.62 4.57
CA LEU A 252 10.98 5.95 3.56
C LEU A 252 11.73 4.74 4.10
N SER A 253 11.83 4.58 5.43
CA SER A 253 12.41 3.37 6.04
C SER A 253 11.60 2.11 5.73
N MET A 254 10.31 2.27 5.41
CA MET A 254 9.46 1.14 5.03
C MET A 254 9.82 0.53 3.68
N VAL A 255 10.46 1.27 2.78
CA VAL A 255 10.85 0.74 1.46
C VAL A 255 11.84 -0.43 1.63
N PRO A 256 13.03 -0.25 2.23
CA PRO A 256 13.94 -1.37 2.43
C PRO A 256 13.40 -2.41 3.44
N ALA A 257 12.61 -2.00 4.43
CA ALA A 257 12.01 -2.94 5.37
C ALA A 257 11.04 -3.91 4.69
N LEU A 258 10.15 -3.40 3.82
CA LEU A 258 9.24 -4.23 3.04
C LEU A 258 9.98 -5.08 2.02
N HIS A 259 11.02 -4.57 1.36
CA HIS A 259 11.82 -5.42 0.47
C HIS A 259 12.47 -6.59 1.21
N ALA A 260 12.89 -6.41 2.47
CA ALA A 260 13.43 -7.50 3.28
C ALA A 260 12.34 -8.53 3.69
N LEU A 261 11.12 -8.07 3.97
CA LEU A 261 10.06 -8.89 4.58
C LEU A 261 9.05 -9.44 3.57
N SER A 262 8.88 -8.79 2.42
CA SER A 262 7.90 -9.07 1.39
C SER A 262 8.54 -9.11 0.01
N HIS A 263 7.92 -9.87 -0.89
CA HIS A 263 8.26 -9.95 -2.30
C HIS A 263 7.45 -8.99 -3.19
N LEU A 264 6.45 -8.28 -2.65
CA LEU A 264 5.59 -7.40 -3.45
C LEU A 264 6.30 -6.07 -3.78
N PRO A 265 6.03 -5.46 -4.95
CA PRO A 265 6.61 -4.16 -5.31
C PRO A 265 6.13 -3.03 -4.40
N ILE A 266 6.97 -2.01 -4.25
CA ILE A 266 6.72 -0.88 -3.36
C ILE A 266 6.75 0.44 -4.12
N ILE A 267 5.59 1.09 -4.18
CA ILE A 267 5.41 2.43 -4.75
C ILE A 267 5.47 3.46 -3.62
N VAL A 268 5.92 4.68 -3.93
CA VAL A 268 5.88 5.80 -2.97
C VAL A 268 5.03 6.96 -3.50
N ASP A 269 4.21 7.54 -2.62
CA ASP A 269 3.39 8.71 -2.88
C ASP A 269 3.95 9.96 -2.16
N PRO A 270 4.90 10.69 -2.77
CA PRO A 270 5.49 11.88 -2.16
C PRO A 270 4.51 13.06 -2.08
N SER A 271 3.49 13.10 -2.96
CA SER A 271 2.44 14.12 -2.95
C SER A 271 1.60 14.03 -1.69
N HIS A 272 1.04 12.85 -1.42
CA HIS A 272 0.20 12.63 -0.25
C HIS A 272 1.00 12.42 1.03
N GLY A 273 2.22 11.89 0.94
CA GLY A 273 3.20 11.82 2.02
C GLY A 273 3.42 13.18 2.64
N THR A 274 3.83 14.15 1.83
CA THR A 274 4.23 15.47 2.34
C THR A 274 3.08 16.47 2.41
N GLY A 275 2.15 16.43 1.46
CA GLY A 275 1.10 17.43 1.29
C GLY A 275 1.59 18.81 0.84
N LYS A 276 2.80 18.91 0.29
CA LYS A 276 3.40 20.17 -0.20
C LYS A 276 4.15 19.95 -1.51
N TRP A 277 3.81 20.71 -2.54
CA TRP A 277 4.41 20.53 -3.87
C TRP A 277 5.94 20.72 -3.88
N GLN A 278 6.48 21.61 -3.02
CA GLN A 278 7.92 21.88 -2.93
C GLN A 278 8.73 20.66 -2.48
N LEU A 279 8.10 19.75 -1.75
CA LEU A 279 8.77 18.57 -1.20
C LEU A 279 8.68 17.35 -2.12
N ILE A 280 7.84 17.40 -3.16
CA ILE A 280 7.57 16.24 -4.02
C ILE A 280 8.83 15.80 -4.77
N HIS A 281 9.48 16.73 -5.47
CA HIS A 281 10.68 16.42 -6.24
C HIS A 281 11.82 15.84 -5.37
N PRO A 282 12.26 16.47 -4.25
CA PRO A 282 13.31 15.88 -3.42
C PRO A 282 12.87 14.54 -2.79
N MET A 283 11.61 14.38 -2.39
CA MET A 283 11.12 13.11 -1.82
C MET A 283 10.96 12.00 -2.86
N ALA A 284 10.64 12.33 -4.12
CA ALA A 284 10.65 11.38 -5.22
C ALA A 284 12.06 10.82 -5.45
N LYS A 285 13.09 11.67 -5.45
CA LYS A 285 14.49 11.23 -5.53
C LYS A 285 14.89 10.35 -4.35
N ALA A 286 14.53 10.76 -3.13
CA ALA A 286 14.80 9.99 -1.93
C ALA A 286 14.10 8.62 -1.94
N ALA A 287 12.87 8.55 -2.44
CA ALA A 287 12.12 7.30 -2.57
C ALA A 287 12.80 6.31 -3.54
N LEU A 288 13.22 6.77 -4.73
CA LEU A 288 13.95 5.91 -5.66
C LEU A 288 15.31 5.47 -5.10
N ALA A 289 16.04 6.38 -4.45
CA ALA A 289 17.31 6.06 -3.81
C ALA A 289 17.14 5.07 -2.63
N ALA A 290 16.00 5.08 -1.95
CA ALA A 290 15.65 4.09 -0.92
C ALA A 290 15.23 2.72 -1.50
N GLY A 291 15.04 2.62 -2.81
CA GLY A 291 14.74 1.37 -3.51
C GLY A 291 13.33 1.28 -4.12
N ALA A 292 12.48 2.30 -4.01
CA ALA A 292 11.08 2.21 -4.46
C ALA A 292 10.97 1.76 -5.93
N ASP A 293 10.00 0.91 -6.23
CA ASP A 293 9.76 0.30 -7.55
C ASP A 293 8.91 1.17 -8.48
N GLY A 294 8.38 2.27 -7.94
CA GLY A 294 7.66 3.28 -8.69
C GLY A 294 7.21 4.43 -7.82
N LEU A 295 6.60 5.40 -8.47
CA LEU A 295 6.07 6.59 -7.81
C LEU A 295 4.64 6.84 -8.27
N ILE A 296 3.83 7.40 -7.37
CA ILE A 296 2.53 7.99 -7.72
C ILE A 296 2.53 9.47 -7.34
N VAL A 297 2.30 10.35 -8.31
CA VAL A 297 2.51 11.80 -8.17
C VAL A 297 1.29 12.57 -8.66
N GLU A 298 0.88 13.58 -7.90
CA GLU A 298 -0.17 14.51 -8.32
C GLU A 298 0.35 15.58 -9.26
N VAL A 299 -0.26 15.67 -10.43
CA VAL A 299 0.03 16.69 -11.46
C VAL A 299 -1.29 17.30 -11.91
N HIS A 300 -1.35 18.62 -11.96
CA HIS A 300 -2.52 19.36 -12.41
C HIS A 300 -2.08 20.56 -13.27
N PRO A 301 -2.72 20.84 -14.42
CA PRO A 301 -2.31 21.94 -15.32
C PRO A 301 -2.48 23.31 -14.65
N HIS A 302 -3.51 23.46 -13.83
CA HIS A 302 -3.83 24.71 -13.11
C HIS A 302 -4.07 24.47 -11.62
N PRO A 303 -3.04 24.11 -10.81
CA PRO A 303 -3.23 23.72 -9.40
C PRO A 303 -3.96 24.75 -8.54
N GLU A 304 -3.86 26.04 -8.89
CA GLU A 304 -4.55 27.14 -8.22
C GLU A 304 -6.07 27.15 -8.43
N LYS A 305 -6.56 26.42 -9.44
CA LYS A 305 -7.99 26.26 -9.75
C LYS A 305 -8.53 24.87 -9.41
N ALA A 306 -7.68 23.95 -8.94
CA ALA A 306 -8.06 22.57 -8.68
C ALA A 306 -9.15 22.45 -7.60
N VAL A 307 -10.13 21.58 -7.83
CA VAL A 307 -11.25 21.35 -6.88
C VAL A 307 -10.84 20.47 -5.70
N SER A 308 -9.64 19.89 -5.76
CA SER A 308 -9.04 19.06 -4.73
C SER A 308 -7.51 19.14 -4.78
N ASP A 309 -6.88 19.30 -3.62
CA ASP A 309 -5.43 19.04 -3.42
C ASP A 309 -4.46 19.84 -4.32
N GLY A 310 -4.86 21.02 -4.77
CA GLY A 310 -4.02 21.92 -5.57
C GLY A 310 -2.66 22.26 -4.93
N LYS A 311 -2.61 22.44 -3.60
CA LYS A 311 -1.37 22.80 -2.87
C LYS A 311 -0.25 21.74 -2.93
N GLN A 312 -0.58 20.50 -3.28
CA GLN A 312 0.40 19.42 -3.45
C GLN A 312 0.45 18.89 -4.88
N SER A 313 -0.23 19.54 -5.84
CA SER A 313 -0.12 19.15 -7.24
C SER A 313 1.06 19.88 -7.88
N LEU A 314 1.89 19.15 -8.62
CA LEU A 314 2.88 19.75 -9.51
C LEU A 314 2.19 20.35 -10.73
N THR A 315 2.79 21.38 -11.32
CA THR A 315 2.46 21.78 -12.70
C THR A 315 3.18 20.85 -13.67
N PRO A 316 2.72 20.74 -14.94
CA PRO A 316 3.41 19.97 -15.98
C PRO A 316 4.91 20.25 -16.08
N GLU A 317 5.33 21.52 -16.02
CA GLU A 317 6.73 21.92 -16.15
C GLU A 317 7.57 21.40 -14.97
N LYS A 318 7.02 21.49 -13.75
CA LYS A 318 7.69 20.97 -12.55
C LYS A 318 7.78 19.45 -12.59
N PHE A 319 6.76 18.78 -13.12
CA PHE A 319 6.77 17.33 -13.32
C PHE A 319 7.82 16.92 -14.34
N GLN A 320 7.92 17.62 -15.48
CA GLN A 320 8.94 17.38 -16.50
C GLN A 320 10.36 17.52 -15.93
N ILE A 321 10.63 18.58 -15.16
CA ILE A 321 11.93 18.77 -14.49
C ILE A 321 12.23 17.61 -13.54
N MET A 322 11.25 17.19 -12.74
CA MET A 322 11.41 16.05 -11.84
C MET A 322 11.71 14.76 -12.62
N MET A 323 10.97 14.46 -13.69
CA MET A 323 11.20 13.27 -14.50
C MET A 323 12.59 13.24 -15.13
N ALA A 324 13.07 14.38 -15.65
CA ALA A 324 14.43 14.50 -16.19
C ALA A 324 15.51 14.21 -15.12
N ASP A 325 15.31 14.68 -13.88
CA ASP A 325 16.20 14.39 -12.75
C ASP A 325 16.14 12.91 -12.35
N LEU A 326 14.95 12.32 -12.30
CA LEU A 326 14.76 10.89 -11.97
C LEU A 326 15.39 9.97 -13.03
N ALA A 327 15.37 10.34 -14.32
CA ALA A 327 16.04 9.59 -15.37
C ALA A 327 17.56 9.50 -15.14
N ARG A 328 18.18 10.61 -14.73
CA ARG A 328 19.62 10.63 -14.38
C ARG A 328 19.90 9.84 -13.11
N LEU A 329 19.03 9.96 -12.10
CA LEU A 329 19.17 9.22 -10.84
C LEU A 329 19.06 7.70 -11.04
N THR A 330 18.06 7.24 -11.79
CA THR A 330 17.84 5.80 -12.03
C THR A 330 19.04 5.15 -12.71
N THR A 331 19.70 5.85 -13.64
CA THR A 331 20.95 5.40 -14.24
C THR A 331 22.04 5.15 -13.18
N ALA A 332 22.18 6.04 -12.19
CA ALA A 332 23.15 5.87 -11.10
C ALA A 332 22.76 4.77 -10.09
N LEU A 333 21.52 4.28 -10.16
CA LEU A 333 20.99 3.18 -9.34
C LEU A 333 20.92 1.86 -10.12
N ASP A 334 21.53 1.78 -11.32
CA ASP A 334 21.45 0.62 -12.22
C ASP A 334 20.00 0.21 -12.59
N ARG A 335 19.11 1.21 -12.66
CA ARG A 335 17.70 1.08 -13.03
C ARG A 335 17.37 1.98 -14.23
N GLN A 336 16.18 1.81 -14.79
CA GLN A 336 15.69 2.64 -15.90
C GLN A 336 14.27 3.10 -15.64
N LEU A 337 13.85 4.22 -16.22
CA LEU A 337 12.43 4.57 -16.24
C LEU A 337 11.67 3.66 -17.23
N GLY A 338 10.42 3.38 -16.92
CA GLY A 338 9.49 2.72 -17.84
C GLY A 338 9.08 3.65 -18.98
N GLU A 339 8.63 3.07 -20.08
CA GLU A 339 8.22 3.81 -21.28
C GLU A 339 6.91 3.22 -21.82
N VAL A 340 6.05 4.09 -22.37
CA VAL A 340 4.86 3.66 -23.11
C VAL A 340 5.32 3.24 -24.50
N SER A 341 4.97 2.03 -24.94
CA SER A 341 5.28 1.58 -26.29
C SER A 341 4.59 2.49 -27.32
N SER A 342 5.33 2.85 -28.37
CA SER A 342 4.88 3.75 -29.45
C SER A 342 3.76 3.20 -30.30
#